data_AF-A0A937XHN8-F1
#
_entry.id   AF-A0A937XHN8-F1
#
_cell.length_a   1.000
_cell.length_b   1.000
_cell.length_c   1.000
_cell.angle_alpha   90.00
_cell.angle_beta   90.00
_cell.angle_gamma   90.00
#
_symmetry.space_group_name_H-M   'P 1'
#
loop_
_entity.id
_entity.type
_entity.pdbx_description
1 polymer ?
#
loop_
_entity_poly.entity_id
_entity_poly.type
_entity_poly.pdbx_seq_one_letter_code
_entity_poly.pdbx_strand_id
1 'polypeptide(L)'
;MSKVGPRKLAAVCYDHIGGALGESLYDALVRKAWISADSGELRVTPKGRREMAALGVPVDELDAGGRKQVNACVERHAGMFYAHIGSHLGSLLAAALVEQGWLERSGREFHITPPGRRGLRKLGVKLSS
;
A
#
# COMPACT_ATOMS: atom_id res chain seq x y z
N MET A 1 18.19 -13.80 23.41
CA MET A 1 17.49 -12.61 22.86
C MET A 1 17.63 -12.66 21.35
N SER A 2 16.57 -13.00 20.63
CA SER A 2 16.61 -13.07 19.15
C SER A 2 16.85 -11.67 18.60
N LYS A 3 17.99 -11.46 17.91
CA LYS A 3 18.28 -10.21 17.19
C LYS A 3 17.34 -10.13 15.98
N VAL A 4 16.14 -9.58 16.17
CA VAL A 4 15.28 -9.23 15.04
C VAL A 4 15.90 -8.00 14.38
N GLY A 5 16.33 -8.13 13.13
CA GLY A 5 16.87 -7.01 12.35
C GLY A 5 15.82 -5.91 12.10
N PRO A 6 16.19 -4.74 11.58
CA PRO A 6 15.24 -3.65 11.34
C PRO A 6 14.19 -4.06 10.30
N ARG A 7 12.97 -3.55 10.47
CA ARG A 7 11.90 -3.70 9.48
C ARG A 7 12.30 -3.04 8.18
N LYS A 8 12.03 -3.70 7.06
CA LYS A 8 12.28 -3.17 5.72
C LYS A 8 11.41 -1.93 5.48
N LEU A 9 12.02 -0.89 4.89
CA LEU A 9 11.33 0.36 4.56
C LEU A 9 10.20 0.12 3.57
N ALA A 10 10.49 -0.51 2.43
CA ALA A 10 9.50 -0.85 1.42
C ALA A 10 9.87 -2.20 0.80
N ALA A 11 8.99 -3.19 0.96
CA ALA A 11 9.22 -4.56 0.51
C ALA A 11 8.09 -5.03 -0.39
N VAL A 12 8.36 -6.03 -1.22
CA VAL A 12 7.34 -6.76 -1.96
C VAL A 12 6.80 -7.86 -1.05
N CYS A 13 5.53 -7.74 -0.66
CA CYS A 13 4.77 -8.81 -0.03
C CYS A 13 3.88 -9.41 -1.13
N TYR A 14 4.16 -10.65 -1.56
CA TYR A 14 3.60 -11.25 -2.78
C TYR A 14 3.81 -10.39 -4.03
N ASP A 15 2.82 -9.56 -4.37
CA ASP A 15 2.77 -8.64 -5.51
C ASP A 15 2.38 -7.21 -5.11
N HIS A 16 2.20 -6.92 -3.82
CA HIS A 16 1.83 -5.61 -3.29
C HIS A 16 2.89 -5.05 -2.32
N ILE A 17 2.72 -3.79 -1.92
CA ILE A 17 3.67 -3.05 -1.08
C ILE A 17 3.50 -3.44 0.39
N GLY A 18 4.53 -4.06 0.96
CA GLY A 18 4.68 -4.33 2.39
C GLY A 18 5.77 -3.48 3.05
N GLY A 19 6.21 -3.89 4.23
CA GLY A 19 7.19 -3.13 5.03
C GLY A 19 6.58 -1.85 5.63
N ALA A 20 7.43 -0.94 6.11
CA ALA A 20 7.00 0.31 6.75
C ALA A 20 6.16 1.21 5.82
N LEU A 21 6.49 1.22 4.54
CA LEU A 21 5.75 1.93 3.50
C LEU A 21 4.33 1.38 3.34
N GLY A 22 4.17 0.05 3.30
CA GLY A 22 2.86 -0.59 3.14
C GLY A 22 1.89 -0.23 4.27
N GLU A 23 2.36 -0.25 5.51
CA GLU A 23 1.56 0.18 6.67
C GLU A 23 1.26 1.68 6.62
N SER A 24 2.25 2.52 6.31
CA SER A 24 2.02 3.95 6.27
C SER A 24 1.07 4.38 5.16
N LEU A 25 1.06 3.64 4.04
CA LEU A 25 0.05 3.76 2.98
C LEU A 25 -1.32 3.33 3.48
N TYR A 26 -1.44 2.16 4.12
CA TYR A 26 -2.69 1.70 4.72
C TYR A 26 -3.31 2.78 5.62
N ASP A 27 -2.51 3.29 6.56
CA ASP A 27 -2.93 4.35 7.49
C ASP A 27 -3.40 5.61 6.75
N ALA A 28 -2.64 6.03 5.74
CA ALA A 28 -2.96 7.24 4.98
C ALA A 28 -4.28 7.11 4.22
N LEU A 29 -4.51 5.95 3.59
CA LEU A 29 -5.72 5.70 2.81
C LEU A 29 -6.96 5.57 3.72
N VAL A 30 -6.82 4.94 4.89
CA VAL A 30 -7.90 4.88 5.89
C VAL A 30 -8.19 6.27 6.46
N ARG A 31 -7.17 7.03 6.89
CA ARG A 31 -7.35 8.39 7.41
C ARG A 31 -8.00 9.35 6.42
N LYS A 32 -7.74 9.17 5.12
CA LYS A 32 -8.37 9.98 4.06
C LYS A 32 -9.76 9.50 3.67
N ALA A 33 -10.25 8.41 4.26
CA ALA A 33 -11.48 7.71 3.90
C ALA A 33 -11.50 7.24 2.44
N TRP A 34 -10.34 6.90 1.88
CA TRP A 34 -10.25 6.22 0.58
C TRP A 34 -10.60 4.74 0.73
N ILE A 35 -10.26 4.18 1.89
CA ILE A 35 -10.63 2.83 2.31
C ILE A 35 -11.37 2.97 3.64
N SER A 36 -12.52 2.33 3.78
CA SER A 36 -13.14 2.14 5.09
C SER A 36 -12.60 0.86 5.71
N ALA A 37 -12.49 0.86 7.04
CA ALA A 37 -12.02 -0.27 7.83
C ALA A 37 -13.04 -0.52 8.94
N ASP A 38 -14.11 -1.22 8.58
CA ASP A 38 -15.26 -1.46 9.46
C ASP A 38 -15.24 -2.92 9.93
N SER A 39 -15.15 -3.13 11.24
CA SER A 39 -15.17 -4.48 11.84
C SER A 39 -14.14 -5.47 11.24
N GLY A 40 -12.99 -4.97 10.77
CA GLY A 40 -11.93 -5.77 10.15
C GLY A 40 -12.11 -6.01 8.64
N GLU A 41 -13.21 -5.54 8.05
CA GLU A 41 -13.41 -5.56 6.61
C GLU A 41 -12.96 -4.25 5.97
N LEU A 42 -12.11 -4.36 4.95
CA LEU A 42 -11.75 -3.21 4.14
C LEU A 42 -12.70 -3.07 2.95
N ARG A 43 -13.10 -1.83 2.64
CA ARG A 43 -13.88 -1.50 1.45
C ARG A 43 -13.32 -0.26 0.76
N VAL A 44 -13.25 -0.29 -0.56
CA VAL A 44 -12.86 0.90 -1.33
C VAL A 44 -14.06 1.84 -1.39
N THR A 45 -13.92 3.05 -0.85
CA THR A 45 -15.03 4.01 -0.82
C THR A 45 -15.22 4.65 -2.19
N PRO A 46 -16.39 5.25 -2.50
CA PRO A 46 -16.57 6.03 -3.72
C PRO A 46 -15.54 7.18 -3.85
N LYS A 47 -15.18 7.81 -2.72
CA LYS A 47 -14.09 8.80 -2.69
C LYS A 47 -12.76 8.15 -3.05
N GLY A 48 -12.41 7.01 -2.44
CA GLY A 48 -11.18 6.29 -2.72
C GLY A 48 -11.04 5.92 -4.18
N ARG A 49 -12.11 5.43 -4.82
CA ARG A 49 -12.10 5.11 -6.26
C ARG A 49 -11.71 6.32 -7.10
N ARG A 50 -12.36 7.47 -6.91
CA ARG A 50 -12.03 8.69 -7.68
C ARG A 50 -10.58 9.14 -7.48
N GLU A 51 -10.13 9.17 -6.23
CA GLU A 51 -8.80 9.70 -5.91
C GLU A 51 -7.67 8.75 -6.32
N MET A 52 -7.90 7.43 -6.23
CA MET A 52 -6.96 6.42 -6.73
C MET A 52 -6.93 6.42 -8.26
N ALA A 53 -8.06 6.61 -8.94
CA ALA A 53 -8.08 6.82 -10.38
C ALA A 53 -7.27 8.06 -10.79
N ALA A 54 -7.42 9.17 -10.04
CA ALA A 54 -6.61 10.37 -10.25
C ALA A 54 -5.11 10.17 -9.98
N LEU A 55 -4.75 9.16 -9.18
CA LEU A 55 -3.37 8.72 -8.95
C LEU A 55 -2.84 7.80 -10.06
N GLY A 56 -3.70 7.38 -11.00
CA GLY A 56 -3.36 6.44 -12.07
C GLY A 56 -3.56 4.97 -11.72
N VAL A 57 -4.28 4.66 -10.63
CA VAL A 57 -4.67 3.28 -10.31
C VAL A 57 -5.89 2.90 -11.16
N PRO A 58 -5.88 1.77 -11.90
CA PRO A 58 -7.01 1.36 -12.74
C PRO A 58 -8.13 0.74 -11.88
N VAL A 59 -8.84 1.58 -11.12
CA VAL A 59 -9.84 1.13 -10.13
C VAL A 59 -11.04 0.39 -10.73
N ASP A 60 -11.30 0.55 -12.03
CA ASP A 60 -12.37 -0.17 -12.73
C ASP A 60 -12.05 -1.67 -12.85
N GLU A 61 -10.77 -2.04 -12.80
CA GLU A 61 -10.34 -3.44 -12.76
C GLU A 61 -10.72 -4.13 -11.44
N LEU A 62 -11.02 -3.39 -10.37
CA LEU A 62 -11.43 -3.97 -9.09
C LEU A 62 -12.74 -4.74 -9.20
N ASP A 63 -13.61 -4.37 -10.13
CA ASP A 63 -14.91 -5.01 -10.34
C ASP A 63 -14.81 -6.19 -11.33
N ALA A 64 -13.70 -6.30 -12.06
CA ALA A 64 -13.45 -7.35 -13.03
C ALA A 64 -12.76 -8.57 -12.37
N GLY A 65 -13.42 -9.72 -12.35
CA GLY A 65 -12.73 -11.00 -12.16
C GLY A 65 -12.91 -11.70 -10.81
N GLY A 66 -13.95 -11.35 -10.02
CA GLY A 66 -14.39 -12.15 -8.86
C GLY A 66 -13.38 -12.26 -7.70
N ARG A 67 -12.22 -11.60 -7.79
CA ARG A 67 -11.24 -11.50 -6.71
C ARG A 67 -11.74 -10.52 -5.66
N LYS A 68 -11.33 -10.74 -4.40
CA LYS A 68 -11.55 -9.76 -3.34
C LYS A 68 -10.87 -8.44 -3.74
N GLN A 69 -11.61 -7.34 -3.71
CA GLN A 69 -11.09 -6.04 -4.15
C GLN A 69 -9.96 -5.56 -3.26
N VAL A 70 -10.12 -5.68 -1.95
CA VAL A 70 -9.18 -5.19 -0.96
C VAL A 70 -9.28 -6.02 0.32
N ASN A 71 -8.17 -6.21 1.01
CA ASN A 71 -8.12 -6.71 2.38
C ASN A 71 -6.95 -6.09 3.14
N ALA A 72 -6.99 -6.20 4.47
CA ALA A 72 -5.81 -6.00 5.29
C ALA A 72 -4.94 -7.26 5.16
N CYS A 73 -3.82 -7.16 4.46
CA CYS A 73 -2.81 -8.21 4.49
C CYS A 73 -1.87 -7.94 5.66
N VAL A 74 -1.60 -8.97 6.46
CA VAL A 74 -0.94 -8.84 7.76
C VAL A 74 0.48 -9.40 7.68
N GLU A 75 1.46 -8.56 8.00
CA GLU A 75 2.85 -8.95 8.19
C GLU A 75 3.18 -9.02 9.68
N ARG A 76 4.13 -9.90 10.03
CA ARG A 76 4.65 -10.03 11.39
C ARG A 76 6.12 -9.64 11.41
N HIS A 77 6.50 -8.71 12.28
CA HIS A 77 7.88 -8.31 12.50
C HIS A 77 8.13 -7.98 13.97
N ALA A 78 9.24 -8.47 14.53
CA ALA A 78 9.61 -8.25 15.94
C ALA A 78 8.51 -8.57 16.96
N GLY A 79 7.65 -9.56 16.67
CA GLY A 79 6.52 -9.93 17.53
C GLY A 79 5.28 -9.03 17.39
N MET A 80 5.35 -7.98 16.59
CA MET A 80 4.23 -7.08 16.27
C MET A 80 3.61 -7.43 14.92
N PHE A 81 2.31 -7.15 14.77
CA PHE A 81 1.56 -7.32 13.53
C PHE A 81 1.28 -5.96 12.90
N TYR A 82 1.40 -5.90 11.58
CA TYR A 82 1.19 -4.69 10.79
C TYR A 82 0.29 -5.02 9.61
N ALA A 83 -0.66 -4.14 9.33
CA ALA A 83 -1.54 -4.27 8.17
C ALA A 83 -1.03 -3.41 7.02
N HIS A 84 -1.13 -3.93 5.80
CA HIS A 84 -0.99 -3.16 4.58
C HIS A 84 -2.10 -3.53 3.59
N ILE A 85 -2.20 -2.77 2.49
CA ILE A 85 -3.22 -3.02 1.45
C ILE A 85 -2.84 -4.28 0.68
N GLY A 86 -3.74 -5.27 0.72
CA GLY A 86 -3.60 -6.51 -0.04
C GLY A 86 -4.71 -6.72 -1.06
N SER A 87 -4.73 -7.92 -1.64
CA SER A 87 -5.63 -8.32 -2.73
C SER A 87 -5.48 -7.44 -3.97
N HIS A 88 -6.49 -7.40 -4.85
CA HIS A 88 -6.38 -6.78 -6.17
C HIS A 88 -5.94 -5.31 -6.09
N LEU A 89 -6.51 -4.54 -5.16
CA LEU A 89 -6.12 -3.15 -4.96
C LEU A 89 -4.65 -2.99 -4.57
N GLY A 90 -4.11 -3.89 -3.74
CA GLY A 90 -2.71 -3.84 -3.33
C GLY A 90 -1.77 -3.98 -4.53
N SER A 91 -2.06 -4.91 -5.43
CA SER A 91 -1.29 -5.17 -6.64
C SER A 91 -1.39 -3.99 -7.63
N LEU A 92 -2.60 -3.47 -7.85
CA LEU A 92 -2.83 -2.33 -8.75
C LEU A 92 -2.16 -1.05 -8.22
N LEU A 93 -2.22 -0.81 -6.91
CA LEU A 93 -1.55 0.34 -6.29
C LEU A 93 -0.03 0.22 -6.43
N ALA A 94 0.53 -0.97 -6.23
CA ALA A 94 1.96 -1.20 -6.41
C ALA A 94 2.40 -0.93 -7.85
N ALA A 95 1.66 -1.46 -8.82
CA ALA A 95 1.92 -1.25 -10.24
C ALA A 95 1.83 0.24 -10.62
N ALA A 96 0.76 0.92 -10.23
CA ALA A 96 0.57 2.34 -10.51
C ALA A 96 1.67 3.22 -9.90
N LEU A 97 2.11 2.95 -8.67
CA LEU A 97 3.20 3.71 -8.06
C LEU A 97 4.56 3.45 -8.74
N VAL A 98 4.78 2.28 -9.32
CA VAL A 98 5.96 2.00 -10.14
C VAL A 98 5.87 2.73 -11.49
N GLU A 99 4.71 2.66 -12.16
CA GLU A 99 4.49 3.31 -13.46
C GLU A 99 4.58 4.84 -13.39
N GLN A 100 4.07 5.45 -12.31
CA GLN A 100 4.23 6.88 -12.04
C GLN A 100 5.68 7.26 -11.67
N GLY A 101 6.59 6.29 -11.58
CA GLY A 101 7.97 6.50 -11.19
C GLY A 101 8.13 6.91 -9.73
N TRP A 102 7.17 6.58 -8.85
CA TRP A 102 7.28 6.85 -7.41
C TRP A 102 8.10 5.77 -6.69
N LEU A 103 7.98 4.53 -7.17
CA LEU A 103 8.72 3.39 -6.70
C LEU A 103 9.50 2.76 -7.85
N GLU A 104 10.65 2.21 -7.53
CA GLU A 104 11.41 1.35 -8.43
C GLU A 104 11.53 -0.02 -7.77
N ARG A 105 11.13 -1.07 -8.47
CA ARG A 105 11.19 -2.43 -7.93
C ARG A 105 12.58 -3.03 -8.15
N SER A 106 13.23 -3.47 -7.08
CA SER A 106 14.49 -4.20 -7.12
C SER A 106 14.32 -5.54 -6.41
N GLY A 107 14.04 -6.61 -7.18
CA GLY A 107 13.76 -7.94 -6.64
C GLY A 107 12.55 -7.95 -5.69
N ARG A 108 12.82 -8.16 -4.39
CA ARG A 108 11.82 -8.18 -3.31
C ARG A 108 11.72 -6.88 -2.53
N GLU A 109 12.33 -5.80 -3.01
CA GLU A 109 12.30 -4.49 -2.39
C GLU A 109 11.79 -3.42 -3.37
N PHE A 110 11.30 -2.32 -2.80
CA PHE A 110 11.01 -1.11 -3.56
C PHE A 110 11.94 0.01 -3.09
N HIS A 111 12.49 0.76 -4.04
CA HIS A 111 13.22 1.99 -3.78
C HIS A 111 12.30 3.17 -4.02
N ILE A 112 12.26 4.09 -3.06
CA ILE A 112 11.43 5.29 -3.17
C ILE A 112 12.22 6.37 -3.91
N THR A 113 11.75 6.73 -5.10
CA THR A 113 12.37 7.74 -5.95
C THR A 113 12.19 9.16 -5.38
N PRO A 114 12.97 10.17 -5.81
CA PRO A 114 12.75 11.54 -5.37
C PRO A 114 11.34 12.10 -5.67
N PRO A 115 10.76 11.88 -6.87
CA PRO A 115 9.34 12.17 -7.13
C PRO A 115 8.38 11.42 -6.19
N GLY A 116 8.63 10.13 -5.97
CA GLY A 116 7.82 9.30 -5.08
C GLY A 116 7.80 9.80 -3.64
N ARG A 117 8.95 10.26 -3.11
CA ARG A 117 9.01 10.86 -1.77
C ARG A 117 8.08 12.05 -1.63
N ARG A 118 8.01 12.91 -2.66
CA ARG A 118 7.11 14.08 -2.67
C ARG A 118 5.65 13.65 -2.77
N GLY A 119 5.34 12.71 -3.68
CA GLY A 119 4.00 12.18 -3.88
C GLY A 119 3.44 11.51 -2.63
N LEU A 120 4.21 10.59 -2.04
CA LEU A 120 3.84 9.87 -0.82
C LEU A 120 3.60 10.82 0.35
N ARG A 121 4.44 11.85 0.53
CA ARG A 121 4.20 12.88 1.57
C ARG A 121 2.90 13.65 1.33
N LYS A 122 2.57 14.00 0.08
CA LYS A 122 1.27 14.64 -0.26
C LYS A 122 0.08 13.70 0.01
N LEU A 123 0.26 12.40 -0.17
CA LEU A 123 -0.72 11.39 0.25
C LEU A 123 -0.81 11.23 1.77
N GLY A 124 0.05 11.89 2.56
CA GLY A 124 0.06 11.77 4.02
C GLY A 124 0.76 10.50 4.52
N VAL A 125 1.57 9.87 3.67
CA VAL A 125 2.46 8.77 4.04
C VAL A 125 3.64 9.32 4.83
N LYS A 126 3.89 8.71 5.99
CA LYS A 126 5.04 9.00 6.84
C LYS A 126 6.20 8.14 6.38
N LEU A 127 7.12 8.75 5.66
CA LEU A 127 8.39 8.13 5.32
C LEU A 127 9.31 8.29 6.53
N SER A 128 9.36 7.27 7.39
CA SER A 128 10.32 7.22 8.48
C SER A 128 11.73 7.31 7.88
N SER A 129 12.48 8.32 8.31
CA SER A 129 13.86 8.59 7.90
C SER A 129 14.83 7.50 8.36
#